data_AF-A0A954V4A3-F1
#
_entry.id   AF-A0A954V4A3-F1
#
_cell.length_a   1.000
_cell.length_b   1.000
_cell.length_c   1.000
_cell.angle_alpha   90.00
_cell.angle_beta   90.00
_cell.angle_gamma   90.00
#
_symmetry.space_group_name_H-M   'P 1'
#
loop_
_entity.id
_entity.type
_entity.pdbx_description
1 polymer ?
#
loop_
_entity_poly.entity_id
_entity_poly.type
_entity_poly.pdbx_seq_one_letter_code
_entity_poly.pdbx_strand_id
1 'polypeptide(L)'
;MRNFIASVVIALAVGPAVHAGNVSALISGGNLYLYGDGGGSQLTVDSPGQGKIRVTGLVTVNGENTIVNGKVNGSTTLTGWTNGVYNFSYAGNDSITLLGLVVNGAVHVDLGEGDDTLTFGDLPADQLVPPLGLPISLAGLPSGTNSSAKSLLLIGGGGADTAMINGVFVEGAATLDLGAGKDVVLIGSPSPNDSAAVVFYESCVIIPGNDADNIDITATDVRRNLIVDDSQSALRLSISDVNVGDSTFIYGTPSNDDIQTSNLNVTNLLKVIAEGGDDLVLLGGSSTSTEVFPGIGNDRVQLTNLNATRASVYLDPGIDELRIQSVSFKDFYGFGSSGNDLFRIQNSSISRAYLYGDAGNDTYQDGGGNSIGKLNLYTIENK
;
A
#
# COMPACT_ATOMS: atom_id res chain seq x y z
N MET A 1 24.38 -61.31 -4.51
CA MET A 1 23.98 -60.21 -3.61
C MET A 1 22.69 -59.62 -4.17
N ARG A 2 21.54 -59.86 -3.51
CA ARG A 2 20.23 -59.32 -3.92
C ARG A 2 19.94 -58.11 -3.03
N ASN A 3 19.87 -56.92 -3.63
CA ASN A 3 19.53 -55.69 -2.93
C ASN A 3 18.02 -55.64 -2.70
N PHE A 4 17.62 -55.60 -1.42
CA PHE A 4 16.26 -55.28 -1.01
C PHE A 4 16.10 -53.76 -1.02
N ILE A 5 15.25 -53.23 -1.90
CA ILE A 5 14.79 -51.85 -1.81
C ILE A 5 13.55 -51.87 -0.90
N ALA A 6 13.70 -51.35 0.32
CA ALA A 6 12.58 -51.14 1.21
C ALA A 6 11.84 -49.86 0.78
N SER A 7 10.63 -50.00 0.24
CA SER A 7 9.74 -48.88 -0.02
C SER A 7 9.25 -48.31 1.30
N VAL A 8 9.76 -47.13 1.68
CA VAL A 8 9.21 -46.33 2.77
C VAL A 8 7.96 -45.63 2.26
N VAL A 9 6.80 -46.10 2.70
CA VAL A 9 5.53 -45.38 2.50
C VAL A 9 5.47 -44.32 3.60
N ILE A 10 5.73 -43.06 3.25
CA ILE A 10 5.47 -41.93 4.13
C ILE A 10 3.97 -41.66 4.05
N ALA A 11 3.23 -42.05 5.09
CA ALA A 11 1.86 -41.60 5.25
C ALA A 11 1.91 -40.10 5.59
N LEU A 12 1.56 -39.24 4.64
CA LEU A 12 1.22 -37.86 4.95
C LEU A 12 -0.01 -37.91 5.85
N ALA A 13 0.16 -37.52 7.11
CA ALA A 13 -0.96 -37.23 7.98
C ALA A 13 -1.66 -36.01 7.40
N VAL A 14 -2.78 -36.23 6.71
CA VAL A 14 -3.72 -35.15 6.37
C VAL A 14 -4.24 -34.66 7.72
N GLY A 15 -3.93 -33.41 8.08
CA GLY A 15 -4.49 -32.78 9.28
C GLY A 15 -6.02 -32.84 9.26
N PRO A 16 -6.68 -32.71 10.42
CA PRO A 16 -8.13 -32.60 10.45
C PRO A 16 -8.59 -31.51 9.49
N ALA A 17 -9.65 -31.76 8.72
CA ALA A 17 -10.24 -30.76 7.83
C ALA A 17 -10.56 -29.51 8.66
N VAL A 18 -9.92 -28.39 8.30
CA VAL A 18 -10.16 -27.09 8.93
C VAL A 18 -11.52 -26.65 8.44
N HIS A 19 -12.58 -26.83 9.24
CA HIS A 19 -13.93 -26.42 8.84
C HIS A 19 -13.97 -24.91 8.56
N ALA A 20 -14.61 -24.50 7.45
CA ALA A 20 -14.98 -23.10 7.22
C ALA A 20 -15.60 -22.45 8.46
N GLY A 21 -15.20 -21.20 8.69
CA GLY A 21 -15.56 -20.44 9.88
C GLY A 21 -17.04 -20.12 9.98
N ASN A 22 -17.50 -20.04 11.22
CA ASN A 22 -18.82 -19.52 11.57
C ASN A 22 -18.72 -18.03 11.86
N VAL A 23 -19.68 -17.27 11.36
CA VAL A 23 -19.76 -15.83 11.57
C VAL A 23 -21.06 -15.46 12.27
N SER A 24 -20.93 -14.80 13.41
CA SER A 24 -22.04 -14.18 14.14
C SER A 24 -22.19 -12.72 13.71
N ALA A 25 -23.32 -12.39 13.11
CA ALA A 25 -23.64 -11.05 12.63
C ALA A 25 -24.81 -10.44 13.43
N LEU A 26 -24.62 -9.28 14.04
CA LEU A 26 -25.67 -8.61 14.82
C LEU A 26 -25.64 -7.09 14.67
N ILE A 27 -26.79 -6.46 14.92
CA ILE A 27 -26.90 -5.01 15.01
C ILE A 27 -27.02 -4.60 16.48
N SER A 28 -26.14 -3.70 16.92
CA SER A 28 -26.21 -3.11 18.27
C SER A 28 -25.84 -1.63 18.20
N GLY A 29 -26.66 -0.76 18.79
CA GLY A 29 -26.43 0.70 18.77
C GLY A 29 -26.37 1.31 17.37
N GLY A 30 -26.99 0.67 16.37
CA GLY A 30 -26.93 1.08 14.96
C GLY A 30 -25.69 0.59 14.19
N ASN A 31 -24.75 -0.09 14.86
CA ASN A 31 -23.56 -0.67 14.23
C ASN A 31 -23.79 -2.13 13.82
N LEU A 32 -23.20 -2.54 12.71
CA LEU A 32 -23.01 -3.96 12.40
C LEU A 32 -21.77 -4.47 13.14
N TYR A 33 -21.92 -5.60 13.83
CA TYR A 33 -20.80 -6.36 14.38
C TYR A 33 -20.76 -7.75 13.74
N LEU A 34 -19.59 -8.14 13.27
CA LEU A 34 -19.26 -9.46 12.74
C LEU A 34 -18.19 -10.08 13.63
N TYR A 35 -18.42 -11.30 14.09
CA TYR A 35 -17.47 -12.07 14.88
C TYR A 35 -17.25 -13.44 14.23
N GLY A 36 -16.01 -13.71 13.81
CA GLY A 36 -15.57 -15.04 13.40
C GLY A 36 -15.41 -15.99 14.59
N ASP A 37 -15.15 -17.26 14.30
CA ASP A 37 -14.90 -18.30 15.30
C ASP A 37 -13.45 -18.82 15.29
N GLY A 38 -12.57 -18.14 14.55
CA GLY A 38 -11.16 -18.55 14.36
C GLY A 38 -10.95 -19.59 13.27
N GLY A 39 -11.99 -19.94 12.50
CA GLY A 39 -11.86 -20.65 11.23
C GLY A 39 -11.97 -19.68 10.05
N GLY A 40 -11.28 -19.99 8.94
CA GLY A 40 -11.30 -19.15 7.75
C GLY A 40 -12.70 -19.03 7.14
N SER A 41 -13.16 -17.79 6.97
CA SER A 41 -14.50 -17.40 6.52
C SER A 41 -14.43 -16.60 5.22
N GLN A 42 -15.45 -16.70 4.37
CA GLN A 42 -15.61 -15.83 3.21
C GLN A 42 -16.96 -15.11 3.27
N LEU A 43 -16.93 -13.78 3.25
CA LEU A 43 -18.07 -12.92 3.48
C LEU A 43 -18.21 -11.83 2.40
N THR A 44 -19.44 -11.56 2.01
CA THR A 44 -19.81 -10.31 1.35
C THR A 44 -20.82 -9.54 2.20
N VAL A 45 -20.59 -8.24 2.35
CA VAL A 45 -21.45 -7.32 3.08
C VAL A 45 -21.89 -6.20 2.15
N ASP A 46 -23.20 -6.02 2.01
CA ASP A 46 -23.79 -4.98 1.17
C ASP A 46 -25.06 -4.38 1.80
N SER A 47 -25.56 -3.29 1.22
CA SER A 47 -26.77 -2.60 1.68
C SER A 47 -27.93 -2.83 0.71
N PRO A 48 -28.91 -3.71 1.02
CA PRO A 48 -30.07 -3.95 0.16
C PRO A 48 -31.12 -2.83 0.26
N GLY A 49 -30.86 -1.77 1.04
CA GLY A 49 -31.75 -0.63 1.23
C GLY A 49 -31.51 0.10 2.55
N GLN A 50 -32.07 1.30 2.68
CA GLN A 50 -31.88 2.15 3.86
C GLN A 50 -32.20 1.42 5.17
N GLY A 51 -31.30 1.52 6.16
CA GLY A 51 -31.49 0.92 7.48
C GLY A 51 -31.29 -0.60 7.52
N LYS A 52 -30.88 -1.21 6.41
CA LYS A 52 -30.67 -2.66 6.28
C LYS A 52 -29.24 -2.93 5.81
N ILE A 53 -28.70 -4.03 6.29
CA ILE A 53 -27.42 -4.56 5.84
C ILE A 53 -27.57 -6.05 5.62
N ARG A 54 -26.96 -6.58 4.57
CA ARG A 54 -26.97 -8.00 4.26
C ARG A 54 -25.55 -8.53 4.37
N VAL A 55 -25.42 -9.65 5.06
CA VAL A 55 -24.18 -10.41 5.22
C VAL A 55 -24.39 -11.77 4.58
N THR A 56 -23.55 -12.13 3.63
CA THR A 56 -23.64 -13.38 2.87
C THR A 56 -22.39 -14.20 3.10
N GLY A 57 -22.54 -15.42 3.63
CA GLY A 57 -21.46 -16.40 3.68
C GLY A 57 -21.24 -17.02 2.29
N LEU A 58 -19.98 -17.16 1.90
CA LEU A 58 -19.56 -17.76 0.63
C LEU A 58 -18.85 -19.11 0.86
N VAL A 59 -18.58 -19.79 -0.26
CA VAL A 59 -17.81 -21.03 -0.27
C VAL A 59 -16.31 -20.70 -0.33
N THR A 60 -15.53 -21.22 0.60
CA THR A 60 -14.07 -21.04 0.66
C THR A 60 -13.38 -21.64 -0.57
N VAL A 61 -12.11 -21.28 -0.77
CA VAL A 61 -11.26 -21.86 -1.83
C VAL A 61 -11.14 -23.38 -1.71
N ASN A 62 -11.34 -23.93 -0.52
CA ASN A 62 -11.30 -25.37 -0.25
C ASN A 62 -12.66 -26.06 -0.43
N GLY A 63 -13.70 -25.34 -0.89
CA GLY A 63 -15.04 -25.89 -1.12
C GLY A 63 -15.90 -25.98 0.13
N GLU A 64 -15.53 -25.30 1.21
CA GLU A 64 -16.25 -25.34 2.48
C GLU A 64 -17.16 -24.12 2.64
N ASN A 65 -18.23 -24.26 3.40
CA ASN A 65 -19.28 -23.25 3.45
C ASN A 65 -19.15 -22.35 4.68
N THR A 66 -19.04 -21.04 4.48
CA THR A 66 -19.13 -20.08 5.58
C THR A 66 -20.56 -20.03 6.12
N ILE A 67 -20.72 -20.13 7.44
CA ILE A 67 -22.03 -20.17 8.09
C ILE A 67 -22.29 -18.82 8.78
N VAL A 68 -23.30 -18.08 8.32
CA VAL A 68 -23.67 -16.78 8.91
C VAL A 68 -24.95 -16.93 9.73
N ASN A 69 -24.87 -16.70 11.05
CA ASN A 69 -26.00 -16.85 11.99
C ASN A 69 -26.70 -18.22 11.85
N GLY A 70 -25.92 -19.30 11.74
CA GLY A 70 -26.42 -20.67 11.60
C GLY A 70 -26.94 -21.05 10.20
N LYS A 71 -26.80 -20.17 9.20
CA LYS A 71 -27.18 -20.46 7.80
C LYS A 71 -25.96 -20.74 6.93
N VAL A 72 -25.90 -21.95 6.38
CA VAL A 72 -24.85 -22.41 5.46
C VAL A 72 -24.98 -21.70 4.11
N ASN A 73 -23.94 -20.97 3.67
CA ASN A 73 -23.94 -20.13 2.45
C ASN A 73 -25.18 -19.21 2.34
N GLY A 74 -25.73 -18.86 3.50
CA GLY A 74 -26.95 -18.09 3.59
C GLY A 74 -26.65 -16.60 3.62
N SER A 75 -27.53 -15.82 3.01
CA SER A 75 -27.63 -14.40 3.29
C SER A 75 -28.47 -14.18 4.55
N THR A 76 -27.96 -13.35 5.47
CA THR A 76 -28.72 -12.81 6.60
C THR A 76 -28.83 -11.30 6.43
N THR A 77 -30.07 -10.82 6.25
CA THR A 77 -30.38 -9.39 6.25
C THR A 77 -30.76 -8.96 7.65
N LEU A 78 -30.04 -7.97 8.16
CA LEU A 78 -30.26 -7.36 9.46
C LEU A 78 -30.88 -5.97 9.27
N THR A 79 -31.67 -5.52 10.24
CA THR A 79 -32.35 -4.22 10.24
C THR A 79 -31.85 -3.35 11.40
N GLY A 80 -31.99 -2.03 11.25
CA GLY A 80 -31.55 -1.06 12.26
C GLY A 80 -30.09 -0.64 12.11
N TRP A 81 -29.43 -0.98 11.00
CA TRP A 81 -28.07 -0.52 10.70
C TRP A 81 -28.10 0.95 10.25
N THR A 82 -27.43 1.82 10.98
CA THR A 82 -27.45 3.28 10.73
C THR A 82 -26.10 3.96 10.95
N ASN A 83 -25.08 3.23 11.45
CA ASN A 83 -23.82 3.82 11.90
C ASN A 83 -22.61 3.11 11.27
N GLY A 84 -21.84 2.33 12.05
CA GLY A 84 -20.58 1.72 11.63
C GLY A 84 -20.66 0.25 11.22
N VAL A 85 -19.52 -0.28 10.79
CA VAL A 85 -19.26 -1.70 10.53
C VAL A 85 -18.02 -2.10 11.31
N TYR A 86 -18.13 -3.16 12.13
CA TYR A 86 -17.06 -3.68 12.96
C TYR A 86 -16.93 -5.17 12.68
N ASN A 87 -15.75 -5.61 12.27
CA ASN A 87 -15.43 -7.00 12.03
C ASN A 87 -14.26 -7.45 12.91
N PHE A 88 -14.37 -8.65 13.46
CA PHE A 88 -13.33 -9.34 14.21
C PHE A 88 -13.32 -10.80 13.75
N SER A 89 -12.42 -11.18 12.82
CA SER A 89 -12.39 -12.55 12.28
C SER A 89 -11.59 -13.53 13.16
N TYR A 90 -10.59 -13.01 13.87
CA TYR A 90 -9.69 -13.67 14.82
C TYR A 90 -8.58 -14.50 14.20
N ALA A 91 -8.87 -15.67 13.62
CA ALA A 91 -7.83 -16.55 13.11
C ALA A 91 -8.37 -17.34 11.92
N GLY A 92 -7.45 -17.90 11.13
CA GLY A 92 -7.78 -18.57 9.88
C GLY A 92 -7.75 -17.60 8.71
N ASN A 93 -7.76 -18.12 7.49
CA ASN A 93 -7.66 -17.30 6.28
C ASN A 93 -9.05 -16.76 5.92
N ASP A 94 -9.31 -15.52 6.29
CA ASP A 94 -10.57 -14.82 6.15
C ASP A 94 -10.60 -13.91 4.93
N SER A 95 -11.76 -13.82 4.27
CA SER A 95 -11.99 -12.92 3.15
C SER A 95 -13.28 -12.14 3.34
N ILE A 96 -13.20 -10.82 3.33
CA ILE A 96 -14.33 -9.92 3.55
C ILE A 96 -14.41 -8.92 2.41
N THR A 97 -15.59 -8.80 1.82
CA THR A 97 -15.86 -7.86 0.73
C THR A 97 -16.99 -6.92 1.14
N LEU A 98 -16.69 -5.63 1.25
CA LEU A 98 -17.63 -4.57 1.65
C LEU A 98 -18.01 -3.74 0.41
N LEU A 99 -19.26 -3.84 -0.06
CA LEU A 99 -19.67 -3.30 -1.37
C LEU A 99 -20.78 -2.25 -1.25
N GLY A 100 -20.60 -1.11 -1.92
CA GLY A 100 -21.62 -0.06 -2.04
C GLY A 100 -22.17 0.42 -0.69
N LEU A 101 -21.34 0.42 0.36
CA LEU A 101 -21.77 0.78 1.70
C LEU A 101 -21.61 2.28 1.94
N VAL A 102 -22.70 2.95 2.33
CA VAL A 102 -22.64 4.31 2.90
C VAL A 102 -22.65 4.17 4.43
N VAL A 103 -21.47 4.20 5.03
CA VAL A 103 -21.25 3.99 6.47
C VAL A 103 -21.15 5.36 7.15
N ASN A 104 -22.17 5.74 7.93
CA ASN A 104 -22.18 7.02 8.66
C ASN A 104 -21.14 7.05 9.81
N GLY A 105 -20.75 5.87 10.29
CA GLY A 105 -19.77 5.70 11.36
C GLY A 105 -18.41 5.22 10.83
N ALA A 106 -17.64 4.61 11.74
CA ALA A 106 -16.37 3.98 11.40
C ALA A 106 -16.59 2.64 10.68
N VAL A 107 -15.65 2.30 9.81
CA VAL A 107 -15.37 0.92 9.38
C VAL A 107 -14.13 0.48 10.13
N HIS A 108 -14.27 -0.54 10.97
CA HIS A 108 -13.18 -1.18 11.70
C HIS A 108 -13.17 -2.65 11.33
N VAL A 109 -12.11 -3.11 10.69
CA VAL A 109 -11.92 -4.51 10.33
C VAL A 109 -10.64 -4.99 10.98
N ASP A 110 -10.77 -5.97 11.86
CA ASP A 110 -9.70 -6.73 12.48
C ASP A 110 -9.78 -8.16 11.92
N LEU A 111 -8.78 -8.56 11.14
CA LEU A 111 -8.74 -9.83 10.42
C LEU A 111 -8.12 -10.92 11.32
N GLY A 112 -7.02 -10.61 11.99
CA GLY A 112 -6.38 -11.46 12.99
C GLY A 112 -5.22 -12.28 12.42
N GLU A 113 -5.10 -13.54 12.82
CA GLU A 113 -4.01 -14.42 12.38
C GLU A 113 -4.44 -15.29 11.19
N GLY A 114 -3.81 -15.16 10.03
CA GLY A 114 -4.13 -15.91 8.82
C GLY A 114 -3.65 -15.16 7.59
N ASP A 115 -3.73 -15.80 6.42
CA ASP A 115 -3.56 -15.05 5.16
C ASP A 115 -4.92 -14.46 4.78
N ASP A 116 -5.16 -13.20 5.17
CA ASP A 116 -6.48 -12.59 5.09
C ASP A 116 -6.63 -11.67 3.86
N THR A 117 -7.89 -11.37 3.52
CA THR A 117 -8.20 -10.46 2.42
C THR A 117 -9.37 -9.55 2.75
N LEU A 118 -9.13 -8.24 2.75
CA LEU A 118 -10.19 -7.23 2.76
C LEU A 118 -10.31 -6.58 1.38
N THR A 119 -11.52 -6.57 0.84
CA THR A 119 -11.91 -5.68 -0.26
C THR A 119 -12.93 -4.66 0.24
N PHE A 120 -12.66 -3.37 0.04
CA PHE A 120 -13.59 -2.30 0.34
C PHE A 120 -13.84 -1.42 -0.88
N GLY A 121 -15.11 -1.36 -1.29
CA GLY A 121 -15.60 -0.54 -2.39
C GLY A 121 -15.79 -1.33 -3.68
N ASP A 122 -15.67 -0.68 -4.83
CA ASP A 122 -16.03 -1.30 -6.11
C ASP A 122 -14.91 -2.24 -6.58
N LEU A 123 -15.27 -3.46 -6.96
CA LEU A 123 -14.36 -4.38 -7.63
C LEU A 123 -14.36 -4.09 -9.13
N PRO A 124 -13.19 -3.90 -9.77
CA PRO A 124 -13.09 -3.90 -11.22
C PRO A 124 -13.67 -5.21 -11.76
N ALA A 125 -14.49 -5.14 -12.80
CA ALA A 125 -15.17 -6.31 -13.36
C ALA A 125 -14.20 -7.41 -13.85
N ASP A 126 -12.94 -7.05 -14.13
CA ASP A 126 -11.85 -7.92 -14.57
C ASP A 126 -10.96 -8.45 -13.42
N GLN A 127 -11.05 -7.87 -12.23
CA GLN A 127 -10.33 -8.29 -11.01
C GLN A 127 -11.13 -9.24 -10.11
N LEU A 128 -12.33 -9.66 -10.54
CA LEU A 128 -13.15 -10.68 -9.87
C LEU A 128 -12.58 -12.11 -9.99
N VAL A 129 -11.35 -12.26 -10.46
CA VAL A 129 -10.67 -13.56 -10.54
C VAL A 129 -9.68 -13.61 -9.37
N PRO A 130 -10.03 -14.26 -8.24
CA PRO A 130 -9.02 -14.54 -7.22
C PRO A 130 -7.88 -15.34 -7.84
N PRO A 131 -6.65 -15.29 -7.29
CA PRO A 131 -5.47 -15.97 -7.84
C PRO A 131 -5.60 -17.49 -8.03
N LEU A 132 -6.74 -18.13 -7.72
CA LEU A 132 -6.98 -19.55 -7.88
C LEU A 132 -8.36 -19.85 -8.51
N GLY A 133 -8.50 -19.56 -9.81
CA GLY A 133 -9.10 -20.48 -10.78
C GLY A 133 -10.59 -20.86 -10.70
N LEU A 134 -11.41 -20.27 -9.82
CA LEU A 134 -12.87 -20.45 -9.86
C LEU A 134 -13.56 -19.13 -10.23
N PRO A 135 -14.36 -19.09 -11.33
CA PRO A 135 -15.14 -17.92 -11.68
C PRO A 135 -16.29 -17.76 -10.68
N ILE A 136 -16.12 -16.87 -9.69
CA ILE A 136 -17.24 -16.34 -8.91
C ILE A 136 -17.93 -15.29 -9.80
N SER A 137 -19.04 -15.68 -10.42
CA SER A 137 -19.88 -14.73 -11.16
C SER A 137 -20.70 -13.89 -10.18
N LEU A 138 -20.15 -12.73 -9.76
CA LEU A 138 -20.90 -11.66 -9.10
C LEU A 138 -21.68 -10.84 -10.14
N ALA A 139 -22.59 -11.49 -10.87
CA ALA A 139 -23.46 -10.79 -11.81
C ALA A 139 -24.52 -9.99 -11.02
N GLY A 140 -24.45 -8.65 -11.10
CA GLY A 140 -25.54 -7.76 -10.66
C GLY A 140 -25.19 -6.72 -9.59
N LEU A 141 -23.91 -6.45 -9.31
CA LEU A 141 -23.55 -5.31 -8.46
C LEU A 141 -23.85 -4.00 -9.20
N PRO A 142 -24.59 -3.07 -8.58
CA PRO A 142 -24.81 -1.75 -9.16
C PRO A 142 -23.47 -1.00 -9.17
N SER A 143 -22.79 -1.01 -10.31
CA SER A 143 -21.70 -0.08 -10.59
C SER A 143 -22.18 1.35 -10.33
N GLY A 144 -21.50 2.10 -9.47
CA GLY A 144 -21.75 3.54 -9.31
C GLY A 144 -22.21 4.02 -7.94
N THR A 145 -22.10 3.23 -6.88
CA THR A 145 -22.19 3.76 -5.50
C THR A 145 -20.84 3.68 -4.82
N ASN A 146 -20.13 4.81 -4.78
CA ASN A 146 -18.93 4.96 -3.96
C ASN A 146 -19.26 4.53 -2.53
N SER A 147 -18.40 3.69 -1.95
CA SER A 147 -18.51 3.40 -0.53
C SER A 147 -18.02 4.60 0.26
N SER A 148 -18.63 4.88 1.41
CA SER A 148 -18.16 5.94 2.29
C SER A 148 -18.05 5.48 3.73
N ALA A 149 -17.09 6.03 4.45
CA ALA A 149 -16.89 5.80 5.87
C ALA A 149 -16.47 7.10 6.56
N LYS A 150 -16.82 7.26 7.84
CA LYS A 150 -16.31 8.38 8.64
C LYS A 150 -14.83 8.19 8.99
N SER A 151 -14.40 6.97 9.21
CA SER A 151 -13.00 6.60 9.41
C SER A 151 -12.82 5.15 8.98
N LEU A 152 -11.60 4.80 8.58
CA LEU A 152 -11.24 3.44 8.23
C LEU A 152 -10.09 2.98 9.13
N LEU A 153 -10.30 1.88 9.84
CA LEU A 153 -9.25 1.16 10.54
C LEU A 153 -9.25 -0.27 10.03
N LEU A 154 -8.14 -0.67 9.43
CA LEU A 154 -7.86 -2.06 9.05
C LEU A 154 -6.69 -2.55 9.90
N ILE A 155 -6.88 -3.70 10.53
CA ILE A 155 -5.86 -4.45 11.24
C ILE A 155 -5.80 -5.83 10.57
N GLY A 156 -4.65 -6.15 9.96
CA GLY A 156 -4.34 -7.46 9.37
C GLY A 156 -4.07 -8.44 10.49
N GLY A 157 -2.85 -8.48 10.99
CA GLY A 157 -2.45 -9.21 12.18
C GLY A 157 -1.19 -10.01 11.90
N GLY A 158 -1.32 -11.31 11.65
CA GLY A 158 -0.18 -12.16 11.30
C GLY A 158 -0.51 -13.08 10.14
N GLY A 159 0.32 -13.15 9.11
CA GLY A 159 0.08 -13.89 7.86
C GLY A 159 0.22 -12.96 6.65
N ALA A 160 0.08 -13.49 5.43
CA ALA A 160 0.21 -12.68 4.22
C ALA A 160 -1.14 -12.04 3.85
N ASP A 161 -1.37 -10.82 4.32
CA ASP A 161 -2.63 -10.12 4.19
C ASP A 161 -2.74 -9.32 2.89
N THR A 162 -3.97 -9.18 2.38
CA THR A 162 -4.26 -8.35 1.21
C THR A 162 -5.37 -7.34 1.49
N ALA A 163 -5.07 -6.05 1.33
CA ALA A 163 -6.02 -4.96 1.46
C ALA A 163 -6.26 -4.29 0.11
N MET A 164 -7.49 -4.36 -0.42
CA MET A 164 -7.91 -3.69 -1.65
C MET A 164 -8.94 -2.60 -1.33
N ILE A 165 -8.63 -1.34 -1.61
CA ILE A 165 -9.51 -0.18 -1.40
C ILE A 165 -9.72 0.53 -2.72
N ASN A 166 -10.94 0.54 -3.24
CA ASN A 166 -11.25 1.15 -4.54
C ASN A 166 -12.62 1.86 -4.54
N GLY A 167 -12.71 3.06 -5.11
CA GLY A 167 -13.97 3.82 -5.11
C GLY A 167 -14.51 4.14 -3.72
N VAL A 168 -13.63 4.40 -2.75
CA VAL A 168 -13.98 4.70 -1.36
C VAL A 168 -13.76 6.18 -1.04
N PHE A 169 -14.71 6.79 -0.34
CA PHE A 169 -14.59 8.11 0.28
C PHE A 169 -14.50 7.96 1.81
N VAL A 170 -13.38 8.33 2.41
CA VAL A 170 -13.20 8.35 3.87
C VAL A 170 -13.19 9.81 4.36
N GLU A 171 -14.18 10.21 5.16
CA GLU A 171 -14.31 11.59 5.67
C GLU A 171 -13.23 11.93 6.73
N GLY A 172 -12.75 10.94 7.46
CA GLY A 172 -11.76 11.09 8.51
C GLY A 172 -10.44 10.43 8.14
N ALA A 173 -9.71 9.99 9.17
CA ALA A 173 -8.45 9.29 8.99
C ALA A 173 -8.69 7.84 8.52
N ALA A 174 -7.75 7.35 7.71
CA ALA A 174 -7.58 5.96 7.39
C ALA A 174 -6.26 5.43 7.96
N THR A 175 -6.30 4.29 8.62
CA THR A 175 -5.13 3.54 9.08
C THR A 175 -5.26 2.11 8.62
N LEU A 176 -4.24 1.63 7.92
CA LEU A 176 -4.06 0.24 7.53
C LEU A 176 -2.81 -0.24 8.26
N ASP A 177 -2.98 -1.18 9.18
CA ASP A 177 -1.92 -1.80 9.98
C ASP A 177 -1.99 -3.31 9.72
N LEU A 178 -1.14 -3.86 8.84
CA LEU A 178 -1.27 -5.26 8.39
C LEU A 178 -0.47 -6.25 9.23
N GLY A 179 0.46 -5.76 10.05
CA GLY A 179 1.07 -6.53 11.14
C GLY A 179 2.30 -7.31 10.71
N ALA A 180 2.26 -8.62 10.61
CA ALA A 180 3.43 -9.42 10.24
C ALA A 180 3.10 -10.34 9.08
N GLY A 181 3.98 -10.42 8.10
CA GLY A 181 3.84 -11.29 6.94
C GLY A 181 4.03 -10.50 5.64
N LYS A 182 3.87 -11.15 4.50
CA LYS A 182 4.14 -10.50 3.21
C LYS A 182 2.88 -9.87 2.70
N ASP A 183 2.66 -8.63 3.08
CA ASP A 183 1.39 -7.97 2.90
C ASP A 183 1.31 -7.23 1.57
N VAL A 184 0.08 -7.08 1.08
CA VAL A 184 -0.23 -6.39 -0.16
C VAL A 184 -1.30 -5.33 0.08
N VAL A 185 -0.97 -4.07 -0.19
CA VAL A 185 -1.91 -2.95 -0.13
C VAL A 185 -2.13 -2.40 -1.54
N LEU A 186 -3.38 -2.44 -2.01
CA LEU A 186 -3.81 -1.87 -3.29
C LEU A 186 -4.85 -0.78 -3.03
N ILE A 187 -4.50 0.47 -3.28
CA ILE A 187 -5.39 1.62 -3.13
C ILE A 187 -5.62 2.28 -4.50
N GLY A 188 -6.88 2.45 -4.86
CA GLY A 188 -7.30 3.00 -6.15
C GLY A 188 -7.71 1.92 -7.15
N SER A 189 -7.96 2.34 -8.38
CA SER A 189 -8.19 1.40 -9.48
C SER A 189 -6.86 1.10 -10.18
N PRO A 190 -6.56 -0.18 -10.47
CA PRO A 190 -5.43 -0.54 -11.33
C PRO A 190 -5.64 -0.08 -12.78
N SER A 191 -6.86 0.32 -13.16
CA SER A 191 -7.16 0.83 -14.49
C SER A 191 -7.11 2.37 -14.49
N PRO A 192 -6.23 2.99 -15.29
CA PRO A 192 -6.15 4.45 -15.41
C PRO A 192 -7.42 5.09 -16.03
N ASN A 193 -8.37 4.27 -16.50
CA ASN A 193 -9.64 4.73 -17.07
C ASN A 193 -10.80 4.64 -16.07
N ASP A 194 -10.60 4.08 -14.88
CA ASP A 194 -11.66 4.02 -13.87
C ASP A 194 -11.80 5.37 -13.18
N SER A 195 -13.03 5.89 -13.19
CA SER A 195 -13.38 7.16 -12.56
C SER A 195 -13.59 7.05 -11.04
N ALA A 196 -13.42 5.86 -10.47
CA ALA A 196 -13.64 5.58 -9.05
C ALA A 196 -12.42 6.01 -8.21
N ALA A 197 -12.20 7.33 -8.10
CA ALA A 197 -11.15 7.88 -7.26
C ALA A 197 -11.36 7.49 -5.80
N VAL A 198 -10.28 7.05 -5.13
CA VAL A 198 -10.26 6.92 -3.67
C VAL A 198 -9.93 8.29 -3.09
N VAL A 199 -10.70 8.70 -2.07
CA VAL A 199 -10.51 10.00 -1.41
C VAL A 199 -10.41 9.80 0.09
N PHE A 200 -9.30 10.24 0.68
CA PHE A 200 -9.11 10.35 2.12
C PHE A 200 -9.12 11.83 2.51
N TYR A 201 -10.12 12.25 3.26
CA TYR A 201 -10.31 13.68 3.58
C TYR A 201 -9.40 14.16 4.73
N GLU A 202 -8.85 13.25 5.54
CA GLU A 202 -7.79 13.57 6.49
C GLU A 202 -6.47 12.92 6.03
N SER A 203 -5.83 12.16 6.91
CA SER A 203 -4.60 11.41 6.62
C SER A 203 -4.89 9.96 6.26
N CYS A 204 -4.05 9.40 5.40
CA CYS A 204 -3.95 7.97 5.14
C CYS A 204 -2.60 7.49 5.70
N VAL A 205 -2.65 6.52 6.61
CA VAL A 205 -1.47 5.90 7.22
C VAL A 205 -1.47 4.42 6.86
N ILE A 206 -0.36 3.95 6.31
CA ILE A 206 -0.15 2.56 5.93
C ILE A 206 1.08 2.06 6.68
N ILE A 207 0.88 1.04 7.50
CA ILE A 207 1.90 0.33 8.28
C ILE A 207 1.75 -1.12 7.81
N PRO A 208 2.48 -1.55 6.77
CA PRO A 208 2.29 -2.90 6.24
C PRO A 208 2.81 -3.90 7.27
N GLY A 209 4.05 -3.74 7.75
CA GLY A 209 4.46 -4.18 9.07
C GLY A 209 5.82 -4.87 9.05
N ASN A 210 5.87 -6.18 9.31
CA ASN A 210 7.10 -6.96 9.23
C ASN A 210 7.07 -7.89 8.01
N ASP A 211 8.23 -8.20 7.44
CA ASP A 211 8.39 -8.98 6.20
C ASP A 211 8.03 -8.20 4.92
N ALA A 212 8.49 -8.73 3.78
CA ALA A 212 8.59 -7.94 2.55
C ALA A 212 7.22 -7.63 1.95
N ASP A 213 6.88 -6.35 1.94
CA ASP A 213 5.56 -5.83 1.64
C ASP A 213 5.49 -5.16 0.25
N ASN A 214 4.29 -5.16 -0.33
CA ASN A 214 4.03 -4.51 -1.61
C ASN A 214 2.85 -3.55 -1.51
N ILE A 215 3.12 -2.27 -1.75
CA ILE A 215 2.14 -1.20 -1.68
C ILE A 215 2.02 -0.53 -3.05
N ASP A 216 0.81 -0.52 -3.61
CA ASP A 216 0.47 0.23 -4.82
C ASP A 216 -0.68 1.21 -4.53
N ILE A 217 -0.40 2.50 -4.71
CA ILE A 217 -1.37 3.59 -4.51
C ILE A 217 -1.51 4.33 -5.84
N THR A 218 -2.69 4.20 -6.45
CA THR A 218 -2.97 4.79 -7.77
C THR A 218 -4.23 5.66 -7.71
N ALA A 219 -4.29 6.74 -8.49
CA ALA A 219 -5.49 7.56 -8.69
C ALA A 219 -6.23 7.97 -7.39
N THR A 220 -5.47 8.45 -6.40
CA THR A 220 -5.95 8.72 -5.03
C THR A 220 -5.79 10.19 -4.64
N ASP A 221 -6.74 10.75 -3.88
CA ASP A 221 -6.66 12.10 -3.29
C ASP A 221 -6.62 12.00 -1.75
N VAL A 222 -5.49 12.38 -1.14
CA VAL A 222 -5.31 12.47 0.32
C VAL A 222 -5.23 13.94 0.70
N ARG A 223 -6.25 14.48 1.37
CA ARG A 223 -6.33 15.94 1.63
C ARG A 223 -5.30 16.46 2.61
N ARG A 224 -4.75 15.61 3.49
CA ARG A 224 -3.70 16.00 4.43
C ARG A 224 -2.42 15.23 4.16
N ASN A 225 -2.11 14.25 5.01
CA ASN A 225 -0.84 13.53 4.92
C ASN A 225 -1.04 12.10 4.42
N LEU A 226 -0.17 11.69 3.52
CA LEU A 226 0.05 10.27 3.19
C LEU A 226 1.29 9.82 3.96
N ILE A 227 1.17 8.76 4.75
CA ILE A 227 2.26 8.19 5.53
C ILE A 227 2.34 6.70 5.18
N VAL A 228 3.51 6.27 4.72
CA VAL A 228 3.87 4.86 4.58
C VAL A 228 5.02 4.62 5.55
N ASP A 229 4.85 3.67 6.46
CA ASP A 229 5.80 3.35 7.53
C ASP A 229 6.03 1.84 7.57
N ASP A 230 6.96 1.37 6.74
CA ASP A 230 7.50 0.01 6.83
C ASP A 230 8.74 0.08 7.72
N SER A 231 8.76 -0.70 8.79
CA SER A 231 9.76 -0.56 9.87
C SER A 231 10.68 -1.76 10.04
N GLN A 232 10.45 -2.88 9.32
CA GLN A 232 11.25 -4.09 9.54
C GLN A 232 11.75 -4.84 8.30
N SER A 233 11.31 -4.54 7.07
CA SER A 233 11.86 -5.23 5.90
C SER A 233 11.81 -4.45 4.58
N ALA A 234 12.11 -5.15 3.47
CA ALA A 234 12.22 -4.57 2.15
C ALA A 234 10.85 -4.14 1.64
N LEU A 235 10.71 -2.84 1.39
CA LEU A 235 9.51 -2.20 0.90
C LEU A 235 9.52 -2.16 -0.63
N ARG A 236 8.47 -2.67 -1.26
CA ARG A 236 8.14 -2.31 -2.65
C ARG A 236 6.97 -1.33 -2.65
N LEU A 237 7.23 -0.08 -2.99
CA LEU A 237 6.24 1.00 -3.00
C LEU A 237 6.11 1.63 -4.39
N SER A 238 4.90 1.63 -4.92
CA SER A 238 4.52 2.36 -6.12
C SER A 238 3.42 3.37 -5.80
N ILE A 239 3.64 4.64 -6.13
CA ILE A 239 2.64 5.71 -6.00
C ILE A 239 2.47 6.40 -7.35
N SER A 240 1.27 6.32 -7.93
CA SER A 240 0.98 6.92 -9.25
C SER A 240 -0.30 7.75 -9.29
N ASP A 241 -0.25 8.92 -9.92
CA ASP A 241 -1.44 9.79 -10.08
C ASP A 241 -2.14 10.15 -8.76
N VAL A 242 -1.34 10.46 -7.72
CA VAL A 242 -1.83 10.77 -6.37
C VAL A 242 -1.69 12.26 -6.06
N ASN A 243 -2.71 12.85 -5.44
CA ASN A 243 -2.66 14.21 -4.89
C ASN A 243 -2.65 14.15 -3.37
N VAL A 244 -1.71 14.87 -2.74
CA VAL A 244 -1.56 14.97 -1.28
C VAL A 244 -1.58 16.43 -0.84
N GLY A 245 -2.61 16.81 -0.10
CA GLY A 245 -2.92 18.20 0.20
C GLY A 245 -1.97 18.89 1.20
N ASP A 246 -1.21 18.12 2.00
CA ASP A 246 -0.13 18.63 2.87
C ASP A 246 1.21 17.96 2.55
N SER A 247 1.54 16.84 3.21
CA SER A 247 2.86 16.21 3.12
C SER A 247 2.79 14.70 2.90
N THR A 248 3.80 14.14 2.23
CA THR A 248 3.99 12.70 2.08
C THR A 248 5.25 12.28 2.82
N PHE A 249 5.13 11.26 3.67
CA PHE A 249 6.24 10.66 4.39
C PHE A 249 6.31 9.18 4.04
N ILE A 250 7.48 8.73 3.58
CA ILE A 250 7.78 7.33 3.30
C ILE A 250 8.96 6.97 4.18
N TYR A 251 8.74 6.04 5.10
CA TYR A 251 9.74 5.43 5.95
C TYR A 251 9.86 3.96 5.53
N GLY A 252 11.07 3.60 5.10
CA GLY A 252 11.52 2.26 4.83
C GLY A 252 12.51 1.81 5.90
N THR A 253 13.30 0.78 5.59
CA THR A 253 14.03 0.02 6.60
C THR A 253 15.46 -0.26 6.18
N PRO A 254 16.37 -0.69 7.08
CA PRO A 254 17.76 -1.05 6.73
C PRO A 254 17.94 -2.27 5.80
N SER A 255 17.12 -2.41 4.76
CA SER A 255 17.09 -3.44 3.74
C SER A 255 16.80 -2.82 2.37
N ASN A 256 16.99 -3.57 1.28
CA ASN A 256 16.89 -3.00 -0.06
C ASN A 256 15.44 -2.62 -0.43
N ASP A 257 15.15 -1.33 -0.46
CA ASP A 257 13.84 -0.77 -0.78
C ASP A 257 13.72 -0.40 -2.28
N ASP A 258 12.53 -0.58 -2.86
CA ASP A 258 12.17 -0.12 -4.21
C ASP A 258 10.98 0.87 -4.11
N ILE A 259 11.31 2.15 -4.08
CA ILE A 259 10.37 3.25 -3.87
C ILE A 259 10.21 4.05 -5.17
N GLN A 260 9.02 4.01 -5.75
CA GLN A 260 8.71 4.65 -7.02
C GLN A 260 7.51 5.58 -6.89
N THR A 261 7.66 6.83 -7.33
CA THR A 261 6.56 7.79 -7.44
C THR A 261 6.48 8.38 -8.85
N SER A 262 5.26 8.53 -9.37
CA SER A 262 5.00 9.15 -10.66
C SER A 262 3.73 9.99 -10.61
N ASN A 263 3.80 11.24 -11.07
CA ASN A 263 2.68 12.19 -10.94
C ASN A 263 2.12 12.30 -9.50
N LEU A 264 3.00 12.21 -8.49
CA LEU A 264 2.68 12.46 -7.11
C LEU A 264 2.73 13.98 -6.84
N ASN A 265 1.58 14.60 -6.58
CA ASN A 265 1.47 16.04 -6.33
C ASN A 265 1.28 16.31 -4.84
N VAL A 266 2.32 16.79 -4.17
CA VAL A 266 2.34 17.08 -2.73
C VAL A 266 2.38 18.59 -2.51
N THR A 267 1.49 19.16 -1.70
CA THR A 267 1.49 20.63 -1.50
C THR A 267 2.79 21.13 -0.85
N ASN A 268 3.28 20.42 0.17
CA ASN A 268 4.27 20.94 1.10
C ASN A 268 5.58 20.12 1.04
N LEU A 269 5.66 18.98 1.71
CA LEU A 269 6.89 18.18 1.82
C LEU A 269 6.68 16.76 1.30
N LEU A 270 7.52 16.33 0.36
CA LEU A 270 7.76 14.92 0.05
C LEU A 270 9.05 14.49 0.76
N LYS A 271 8.94 13.57 1.73
CA LYS A 271 10.10 13.03 2.46
C LYS A 271 10.17 11.52 2.30
N VAL A 272 11.33 11.03 1.89
CA VAL A 272 11.64 9.60 1.79
C VAL A 272 12.86 9.30 2.66
N ILE A 273 12.74 8.30 3.54
CA ILE A 273 13.82 7.77 4.36
C ILE A 273 13.80 6.25 4.18
N ALA A 274 14.83 5.64 3.60
CA ALA A 274 14.95 4.17 3.52
C ALA A 274 15.86 3.60 4.62
N GLU A 275 16.65 4.41 5.34
CA GLU A 275 17.49 3.98 6.48
C GLU A 275 18.69 3.05 6.18
N GLY A 276 18.74 2.36 5.04
CA GLY A 276 19.92 1.68 4.47
C GLY A 276 19.60 0.42 3.67
N GLY A 277 20.60 -0.22 3.07
CA GLY A 277 20.37 -1.24 2.04
C GLY A 277 20.83 -0.72 0.68
N ASP A 278 20.85 -1.55 -0.37
CA ASP A 278 21.08 -1.04 -1.73
C ASP A 278 19.72 -0.60 -2.33
N ASP A 279 19.36 0.67 -2.16
CA ASP A 279 18.01 1.18 -2.42
C ASP A 279 17.82 1.70 -3.85
N LEU A 280 16.59 1.56 -4.36
CA LEU A 280 16.13 2.18 -5.59
C LEU A 280 15.06 3.22 -5.26
N VAL A 281 15.38 4.50 -5.40
CA VAL A 281 14.45 5.60 -5.13
C VAL A 281 14.19 6.41 -6.41
N LEU A 282 13.05 6.18 -7.04
CA LEU A 282 12.62 6.85 -8.29
C LEU A 282 11.50 7.84 -7.99
N LEU A 283 11.76 9.15 -8.01
CA LEU A 283 10.75 10.17 -7.68
C LEU A 283 10.35 11.04 -8.87
N GLY A 284 9.04 11.20 -9.06
CA GLY A 284 8.46 12.11 -10.05
C GLY A 284 7.13 12.73 -9.59
N GLY A 285 6.82 13.92 -10.09
CA GLY A 285 5.63 14.68 -9.68
C GLY A 285 5.93 16.13 -9.29
N SER A 286 5.27 16.64 -8.24
CA SER A 286 5.49 18.00 -7.74
C SER A 286 5.45 18.11 -6.21
N SER A 287 6.26 18.99 -5.65
CA SER A 287 6.27 19.33 -4.23
C SER A 287 6.69 20.79 -3.98
N THR A 288 6.48 21.34 -2.78
CA THR A 288 7.22 22.57 -2.41
C THR A 288 8.67 22.21 -2.04
N SER A 289 8.84 21.18 -1.21
CA SER A 289 10.13 20.65 -0.79
C SER A 289 10.19 19.13 -0.98
N THR A 290 11.32 18.62 -1.43
CA THR A 290 11.64 17.18 -1.46
C THR A 290 12.90 16.91 -0.64
N GLU A 291 12.85 15.87 0.20
CA GLU A 291 14.00 15.37 0.95
C GLU A 291 14.09 13.84 0.77
N VAL A 292 15.29 13.35 0.46
CA VAL A 292 15.56 11.92 0.23
C VAL A 292 16.78 11.51 1.03
N PHE A 293 16.62 10.46 1.83
CA PHE A 293 17.65 9.83 2.67
C PHE A 293 17.61 8.31 2.40
N PRO A 294 18.26 7.78 1.34
CA PRO A 294 18.28 6.34 1.12
C PRO A 294 18.98 5.61 2.28
N GLY A 295 20.18 6.02 2.69
CA GLY A 295 20.82 5.54 3.91
C GLY A 295 22.19 4.96 3.61
N ILE A 296 22.66 4.00 4.40
CA ILE A 296 23.95 3.33 4.13
C ILE A 296 23.73 2.21 3.10
N GLY A 297 24.46 2.23 1.98
CA GLY A 297 24.43 1.16 0.98
C GLY A 297 24.94 1.62 -0.38
N ASN A 298 24.65 0.91 -1.48
CA ASN A 298 24.94 1.42 -2.83
C ASN A 298 23.63 1.82 -3.51
N ASP A 299 23.25 3.06 -3.30
CA ASP A 299 21.92 3.55 -3.61
C ASP A 299 21.83 4.10 -5.02
N ARG A 300 20.66 3.94 -5.63
CA ARG A 300 20.28 4.63 -6.86
C ARG A 300 19.09 5.53 -6.61
N VAL A 301 19.37 6.82 -6.53
CA VAL A 301 18.36 7.87 -6.45
C VAL A 301 18.18 8.52 -7.82
N GLN A 302 16.97 8.50 -8.36
CA GLN A 302 16.62 9.16 -9.60
C GLN A 302 15.43 10.10 -9.43
N LEU A 303 15.66 11.39 -9.66
CA LEU A 303 14.62 12.42 -9.69
C LEU A 303 14.25 12.69 -11.16
N THR A 304 13.03 12.34 -11.59
CA THR A 304 12.60 12.47 -12.98
C THR A 304 11.25 13.18 -13.10
N ASN A 305 11.15 14.19 -13.96
CA ASN A 305 9.92 14.99 -14.13
C ASN A 305 9.39 15.53 -12.79
N LEU A 306 10.30 15.89 -11.88
CA LEU A 306 9.99 16.42 -10.55
C LEU A 306 10.07 17.95 -10.57
N ASN A 307 9.02 18.62 -10.11
CA ASN A 307 9.00 20.07 -9.90
C ASN A 307 8.98 20.39 -8.40
N ALA A 308 10.00 21.08 -7.91
CA ALA A 308 10.05 21.49 -6.51
C ALA A 308 10.67 22.88 -6.34
N THR A 309 10.30 23.60 -5.29
CA THR A 309 11.06 24.82 -4.93
C THR A 309 12.43 24.41 -4.39
N ARG A 310 12.49 23.39 -3.53
CA ARG A 310 13.72 22.86 -2.96
C ARG A 310 13.75 21.34 -3.08
N ALA A 311 14.90 20.79 -3.42
CA ALA A 311 15.16 19.36 -3.28
C ALA A 311 16.52 19.13 -2.61
N SER A 312 16.57 18.18 -1.68
CA SER A 312 17.79 17.76 -0.98
C SER A 312 17.89 16.23 -1.01
N VAL A 313 19.06 15.69 -1.36
CA VAL A 313 19.34 14.25 -1.37
C VAL A 313 20.62 14.00 -0.57
N TYR A 314 20.56 13.09 0.39
CA TYR A 314 21.65 12.72 1.29
C TYR A 314 22.00 11.25 1.10
N LEU A 315 23.03 10.95 0.30
CA LEU A 315 23.36 9.59 -0.13
C LEU A 315 24.03 8.73 0.96
N ASP A 316 24.48 9.34 2.06
CA ASP A 316 25.12 8.62 3.19
C ASP A 316 26.30 7.72 2.72
N PRO A 317 26.98 6.93 3.57
CA PRO A 317 28.12 6.12 3.13
C PRO A 317 27.76 5.02 2.11
N GLY A 318 28.37 5.05 0.92
CA GLY A 318 27.97 4.18 -0.18
C GLY A 318 28.73 4.36 -1.49
N ILE A 319 28.52 3.51 -2.50
CA ILE A 319 28.89 3.86 -3.89
C ILE A 319 27.59 4.24 -4.59
N ASP A 320 27.25 5.52 -4.53
CA ASP A 320 25.89 5.95 -4.82
C ASP A 320 25.76 6.60 -6.20
N GLU A 321 24.53 6.55 -6.72
CA GLU A 321 24.17 7.19 -7.97
C GLU A 321 22.97 8.10 -7.81
N LEU A 322 23.20 9.41 -7.97
CA LEU A 322 22.17 10.43 -8.05
C LEU A 322 21.98 10.91 -9.49
N ARG A 323 20.85 10.53 -10.09
CA ARG A 323 20.40 10.99 -11.41
C ARG A 323 19.30 12.03 -11.29
N ILE A 324 19.47 13.15 -11.96
CA ILE A 324 18.51 14.25 -12.01
C ILE A 324 18.15 14.50 -13.47
N GLN A 325 16.90 14.25 -13.85
CA GLN A 325 16.47 14.30 -15.24
C GLN A 325 15.15 15.06 -15.40
N SER A 326 15.11 16.01 -16.33
CA SER A 326 13.87 16.72 -16.66
C SER A 326 13.19 17.38 -15.45
N VAL A 327 13.97 17.90 -14.50
CA VAL A 327 13.43 18.53 -13.29
C VAL A 327 13.35 20.05 -13.42
N SER A 328 12.56 20.67 -12.54
CA SER A 328 12.52 22.12 -12.36
C SER A 328 12.68 22.45 -10.88
N PHE A 329 13.86 22.97 -10.49
CA PHE A 329 14.17 23.35 -9.11
C PHE A 329 14.59 24.81 -8.98
N LYS A 330 14.21 25.46 -7.88
CA LYS A 330 14.88 26.71 -7.49
C LYS A 330 16.21 26.37 -6.82
N ASP A 331 16.18 25.56 -5.77
CA ASP A 331 17.35 25.16 -5.01
C ASP A 331 17.51 23.64 -5.00
N PHE A 332 18.69 23.15 -5.37
CA PHE A 332 19.03 21.73 -5.30
C PHE A 332 20.29 21.52 -4.45
N TYR A 333 20.24 20.54 -3.56
CA TYR A 333 21.35 20.09 -2.72
C TYR A 333 21.54 18.58 -2.87
N GLY A 334 22.74 18.14 -3.21
CA GLY A 334 23.13 16.72 -3.19
C GLY A 334 24.37 16.53 -2.32
N PHE A 335 24.32 15.54 -1.43
CA PHE A 335 25.40 15.21 -0.49
C PHE A 335 25.79 13.74 -0.67
N GLY A 336 27.05 13.46 -0.98
CA GLY A 336 27.61 12.13 -1.25
C GLY A 336 28.15 11.39 -0.02
N SER A 337 28.65 12.12 0.98
CA SER A 337 29.24 11.52 2.19
C SER A 337 30.55 10.74 1.93
N SER A 338 30.57 9.41 1.95
CA SER A 338 31.82 8.66 1.80
C SER A 338 31.67 7.52 0.80
N GLY A 339 32.53 7.49 -0.20
CA GLY A 339 32.54 6.46 -1.24
C GLY A 339 32.91 7.02 -2.60
N ASN A 340 32.39 6.48 -3.69
CA ASN A 340 32.72 7.00 -5.03
C ASN A 340 31.43 7.31 -5.77
N ASP A 341 30.90 8.51 -5.55
CA ASP A 341 29.53 8.82 -5.94
C ASP A 341 29.45 9.38 -7.36
N LEU A 342 28.32 9.12 -8.01
CA LEU A 342 27.97 9.68 -9.31
C LEU A 342 26.80 10.66 -9.20
N PHE A 343 27.08 11.93 -9.47
CA PHE A 343 26.07 12.97 -9.63
C PHE A 343 25.87 13.28 -11.12
N ARG A 344 24.72 12.92 -11.68
CA ARG A 344 24.39 13.19 -13.08
C ARG A 344 23.16 14.09 -13.21
N ILE A 345 23.30 15.20 -13.94
CA ILE A 345 22.19 16.13 -14.21
C ILE A 345 21.96 16.21 -15.71
N GLN A 346 20.70 16.09 -16.17
CA GLN A 346 20.34 16.10 -17.59
C GLN A 346 18.98 16.77 -17.84
N ASN A 347 18.86 17.53 -18.93
CA ASN A 347 17.60 18.18 -19.37
C ASN A 347 16.86 18.97 -18.28
N SER A 348 17.58 19.56 -17.33
CA SER A 348 16.99 20.12 -16.11
C SER A 348 17.11 21.64 -16.03
N SER A 349 16.13 22.29 -15.40
CA SER A 349 16.13 23.74 -15.12
C SER A 349 16.31 23.97 -13.62
N ILE A 350 17.50 24.37 -13.19
CA ILE A 350 17.84 24.53 -11.77
C ILE A 350 18.40 25.93 -11.53
N SER A 351 17.80 26.72 -10.64
CA SER A 351 18.34 28.08 -10.40
C SER A 351 19.69 28.02 -9.66
N ARG A 352 19.80 27.21 -8.61
CA ARG A 352 21.03 26.98 -7.84
C ARG A 352 21.18 25.51 -7.49
N ALA A 353 22.32 24.94 -7.85
CA ALA A 353 22.71 23.58 -7.50
C ALA A 353 23.97 23.60 -6.61
N TYR A 354 23.96 22.78 -5.57
CA TYR A 354 25.06 22.57 -4.64
C TYR A 354 25.30 21.06 -4.53
N LEU A 355 26.45 20.59 -4.99
CA LEU A 355 26.86 19.19 -4.89
C LEU A 355 28.08 19.10 -3.98
N TYR A 356 28.01 18.22 -2.99
CA TYR A 356 29.08 17.93 -2.04
C TYR A 356 29.41 16.45 -2.16
N GLY A 357 30.59 16.08 -2.67
CA GLY A 357 31.01 14.67 -2.73
C GLY A 357 31.55 14.15 -1.39
N ASP A 358 32.09 15.05 -0.57
CA ASP A 358 32.84 14.75 0.65
C ASP A 358 34.03 13.78 0.46
N ALA A 359 34.04 12.61 1.11
CA ALA A 359 35.19 11.72 1.16
C ALA A 359 35.12 10.63 0.09
N GLY A 360 35.82 10.83 -1.02
CA GLY A 360 35.66 9.90 -2.13
C GLY A 360 36.49 10.19 -3.35
N ASN A 361 36.23 9.45 -4.42
CA ASN A 361 36.58 9.86 -5.77
C ASN A 361 35.29 10.09 -6.56
N ASP A 362 34.65 11.22 -6.28
CA ASP A 362 33.31 11.53 -6.74
C ASP A 362 33.33 12.10 -8.15
N THR A 363 32.24 11.88 -8.85
CA THR A 363 32.09 12.23 -10.26
C THR A 363 30.82 13.05 -10.47
N TYR A 364 30.98 14.25 -11.02
CA TYR A 364 29.89 15.00 -11.63
C TYR A 364 29.84 14.72 -13.13
N GLN A 365 28.63 14.54 -13.68
CA GLN A 365 28.39 14.42 -15.12
C GLN A 365 27.29 15.37 -15.57
N ASP A 366 27.61 16.24 -16.52
CA ASP A 366 26.64 17.02 -17.27
C ASP A 366 26.10 16.19 -18.46
N GLY A 367 24.87 15.69 -18.33
CA GLY A 367 24.19 14.92 -19.37
C GLY A 367 23.68 15.77 -20.54
N GLY A 368 23.86 17.09 -20.52
CA GLY A 368 23.41 18.03 -21.54
C GLY A 368 21.96 18.47 -21.40
N GLY A 369 21.59 19.53 -22.14
CA GLY A 369 20.24 20.10 -22.14
C GLY A 369 19.86 20.85 -20.85
N ASN A 370 20.82 21.11 -19.97
CA ASN A 370 20.61 21.74 -18.69
C ASN A 370 20.60 23.28 -18.77
N SER A 371 19.76 23.91 -17.96
CA SER A 371 19.76 25.35 -17.67
C SER A 371 20.00 25.55 -16.17
N ILE A 372 21.27 25.57 -15.76
CA ILE A 372 21.68 25.73 -14.37
C ILE A 372 22.17 27.16 -14.14
N GLY A 373 21.46 27.95 -13.34
CA GLY A 373 21.81 29.35 -13.08
C GLY A 373 23.13 29.51 -12.32
N LYS A 374 23.32 28.70 -11.26
CA LYS A 374 24.58 28.61 -10.52
C LYS A 374 24.84 27.17 -10.09
N LEU A 375 25.95 26.59 -10.54
CA LEU A 375 26.44 25.28 -10.10
C LEU A 375 27.62 25.46 -9.14
N ASN A 376 27.52 24.88 -7.95
CA ASN A 376 28.61 24.84 -6.97
C ASN A 376 28.96 23.38 -6.72
N LEU A 377 30.22 23.02 -6.97
CA LEU A 377 30.76 21.69 -6.75
C LEU A 377 31.80 21.78 -5.63
N TYR A 378 31.60 21.02 -4.56
CA TYR A 378 32.49 20.92 -3.43
C TYR A 378 32.98 19.49 -3.34
N THR A 379 34.31 19.30 -3.20
CA THR A 379 34.95 17.98 -3.07
C THR A 379 34.44 16.98 -4.12
N ILE A 380 34.52 17.38 -5.40
CA ILE A 380 34.22 16.53 -6.56
C ILE A 380 35.51 16.43 -7.38
N GLU A 381 36.08 15.23 -7.45
CA GLU A 381 37.37 14.94 -8.08
C GLU A 381 37.27 14.91 -9.61
N ASN A 382 36.17 14.35 -10.14
CA ASN A 382 35.98 14.13 -11.58
C ASN A 382 34.76 14.90 -12.11
N LYS A 383 34.88 15.49 -13.30
CA LYS A 383 33.86 16.39 -13.89
C LYS A 383 33.70 16.17 -15.38
#